data_AF-A0AA94M1F1-F1
#
_entry.id   AF-A0AA94M1F1-F1
#
_cell.length_a   1.000
_cell.length_b   1.000
_cell.length_c   1.000
_cell.angle_alpha   90.00
_cell.angle_beta   90.00
_cell.angle_gamma   90.00
#
_symmetry.space_group_name_H-M   'P 1'
#
loop_
_entity.id
_entity.type
_entity.pdbx_description
1 polymer ?
#
loop_
_entity_poly.entity_id
_entity_poly.type
_entity_poly.pdbx_seq_one_letter_code
_entity_poly.pdbx_strand_id
1 'polypeptide(L)'
;MITITNTKTRQRAQFPLPFTLSSLSKIGIDETFEGVMFIEGIDTFGYGLDGYLSFYELKDFLQSYINQQNPYHFNYMMLGRLQQDCDYFLGYGGRYEPQLWAGSVEGQIAEMKKLWQSFPEQEKPEWLTWEQILDYEKKMKNDEL
;
A
#
# COMPACT_ATOMS: atom_id res chain seq x y z
N MET A 1 19.11 7.48 -8.24
CA MET A 1 19.83 7.38 -6.96
C MET A 1 19.45 8.59 -6.13
N ILE A 2 19.34 8.45 -4.81
CA ILE A 2 19.06 9.54 -3.88
C ILE A 2 20.30 9.84 -3.05
N THR A 3 20.44 11.07 -2.57
CA THR A 3 21.48 11.41 -1.59
C THR A 3 20.85 11.54 -0.22
N ILE A 4 21.48 10.92 0.79
CA ILE A 4 21.07 10.98 2.18
C ILE A 4 22.19 11.61 2.99
N THR A 5 21.84 12.63 3.76
CA THR A 5 22.77 13.35 4.64
C THR A 5 22.36 13.16 6.09
N ASN A 6 23.28 12.66 6.92
CA ASN A 6 23.17 12.68 8.36
C ASN A 6 23.29 14.13 8.86
N THR A 7 22.22 14.71 9.39
CA THR A 7 22.24 16.14 9.78
C THR A 7 23.11 16.42 11.01
N LYS A 8 23.35 15.41 11.87
CA LYS A 8 24.22 15.52 13.06
C LYS A 8 25.70 15.51 12.70
N THR A 9 26.13 14.58 11.83
CA THR A 9 27.56 14.39 11.50
C THR A 9 27.97 15.07 10.19
N ARG A 10 27.00 15.53 9.38
CA ARG A 10 27.17 16.05 8.01
C ARG A 10 27.74 15.03 7.01
N GLN A 11 27.88 13.77 7.40
CA GLN A 11 28.23 12.70 6.46
C GLN A 11 27.08 12.46 5.47
N ARG A 12 27.41 12.26 4.20
CA ARG A 12 26.43 12.00 3.14
C ARG A 12 26.90 10.89 2.20
N ALA A 13 25.95 10.16 1.63
CA ALA A 13 26.20 9.13 0.63
C ALA A 13 25.04 9.01 -0.36
N GLN A 14 25.31 8.45 -1.54
CA GLN A 14 24.30 8.15 -2.55
C GLN A 14 23.83 6.70 -2.44
N PHE A 15 22.54 6.48 -2.65
CA PHE A 15 21.89 5.18 -2.57
C PHE A 15 21.03 4.92 -3.81
N PRO A 16 21.12 3.73 -4.44
CA PRO A 16 20.15 3.30 -5.45
C PRO A 16 18.80 3.03 -4.80
N LEU A 17 17.70 3.15 -5.54
CA LEU A 17 16.38 2.77 -5.04
C LEU A 17 15.92 1.46 -5.69
N PRO A 18 15.33 0.53 -4.92
CA PRO A 18 15.32 0.49 -3.46
C PRO A 18 16.72 0.13 -2.88
N PHE A 19 16.97 0.42 -1.61
CA PHE A 19 18.17 -0.02 -0.87
C PHE A 19 17.81 -0.53 0.52
N THR A 20 18.74 -1.23 1.17
CA THR A 20 18.56 -1.73 2.55
C THR A 20 18.94 -0.65 3.58
N LEU A 21 18.12 -0.45 4.61
CA LEU A 21 18.39 0.51 5.69
C LEU A 21 19.72 0.26 6.40
N SER A 22 20.17 -1.00 6.49
CA SER A 22 21.48 -1.36 7.05
C SER A 22 22.66 -0.68 6.34
N SER A 23 22.51 -0.31 5.07
CA SER A 23 23.55 0.39 4.32
C SER A 23 23.77 1.84 4.77
N LEU A 24 22.85 2.42 5.56
CA LEU A 24 22.97 3.74 6.16
C LEU A 24 24.05 3.82 7.25
N SER A 25 24.51 2.68 7.77
CA SER A 25 25.65 2.61 8.70
C SER A 25 26.92 3.28 8.15
N LYS A 26 27.07 3.34 6.82
CA LYS A 26 28.16 4.05 6.12
C LYS A 26 28.21 5.56 6.41
N ILE A 27 27.10 6.14 6.85
CA ILE A 27 26.97 7.56 7.25
C ILE A 27 26.61 7.70 8.74
N GLY A 28 26.86 6.65 9.53
CA GLY A 28 26.62 6.63 10.97
C GLY A 28 25.15 6.70 11.36
N ILE A 29 24.26 6.05 10.60
CA ILE A 29 22.83 5.99 10.87
C ILE A 29 22.39 4.53 10.98
N ASP A 30 21.63 4.23 12.01
CA ASP A 30 20.93 2.97 12.26
C ASP A 30 19.58 3.24 12.93
N GLU A 31 18.91 2.19 13.41
CA GLU A 31 17.60 2.26 14.07
C GLU A 31 17.60 3.06 15.38
N THR A 32 18.77 3.30 15.98
CA THR A 32 18.92 4.09 17.21
C THR A 32 19.16 5.58 16.93
N PHE A 33 19.19 5.99 15.66
CA PHE A 33 19.45 7.36 15.26
C PHE A 33 18.33 8.31 15.70
N GLU A 34 18.57 9.04 16.79
CA GLU A 34 17.66 10.08 17.31
C GLU A 34 17.85 11.43 16.60
N GLY A 35 17.60 11.48 15.29
CA GLY A 35 17.70 12.71 14.49
C GLY A 35 16.96 12.62 13.16
N VAL A 36 17.18 13.62 12.31
CA VAL A 36 16.65 13.63 10.94
C VAL A 36 17.76 13.51 9.91
N MET A 37 17.42 12.93 8.78
CA MET A 37 18.22 12.87 7.56
C MET A 37 17.66 13.89 6.58
N PHE A 38 18.53 14.53 5.82
CA PHE A 38 18.10 15.31 4.65
C PHE A 38 18.22 14.44 3.40
N ILE A 39 17.13 14.33 2.65
CA ILE A 39 17.00 13.49 1.46
C ILE A 39 16.91 14.37 0.22
N GLU A 40 17.78 14.09 -0.75
CA GLU A 40 17.83 14.83 -2.02
C GLU A 40 17.66 13.88 -3.22
N GLY A 41 17.08 14.40 -4.29
CA GLY A 41 16.97 13.70 -5.58
C GLY A 41 15.74 12.80 -5.71
N ILE A 42 14.78 12.91 -4.80
CA ILE A 42 13.45 12.30 -4.94
C ILE A 42 12.39 13.13 -4.22
N ASP A 43 11.16 13.07 -4.73
CA ASP A 43 9.98 13.49 -3.98
C ASP A 43 9.65 12.39 -2.97
N THR A 44 9.67 12.73 -1.68
CA THR A 44 9.35 11.80 -0.61
C THR A 44 7.84 11.65 -0.39
N PHE A 45 6.98 12.08 -1.32
CA PHE A 45 5.54 11.81 -1.34
C PHE A 45 4.81 12.10 -0.02
N GLY A 46 5.20 13.18 0.67
CA GLY A 46 4.62 13.59 1.95
C GLY A 46 5.22 12.92 3.19
N TYR A 47 6.24 12.08 3.05
CA TYR A 47 7.06 11.64 4.17
C TYR A 47 8.05 12.74 4.57
N GLY A 48 8.10 13.06 5.87
CA GLY A 48 8.93 14.12 6.42
C GLY A 48 8.44 15.53 6.09
N LEU A 49 9.22 16.53 6.51
CA LEU A 49 9.00 17.95 6.25
C LEU A 49 10.17 18.49 5.42
N ASP A 50 9.87 19.06 4.25
CA ASP A 50 10.86 19.73 3.38
C ASP A 50 12.12 18.88 3.08
N GLY A 51 11.94 17.58 2.90
CA GLY A 51 13.03 16.63 2.63
C GLY A 51 13.78 16.14 3.88
N TYR A 52 13.35 16.51 5.08
CA TYR A 52 13.89 16.04 6.35
C TYR A 52 13.05 14.88 6.91
N LEU A 53 13.66 13.70 7.05
CA LEU A 53 13.00 12.47 7.48
C LEU A 53 13.75 11.85 8.67
N SER A 54 13.02 11.41 9.68
CA SER A 54 13.51 10.49 10.70
C SER A 54 13.84 9.11 10.11
N PHE A 55 14.51 8.24 10.87
CA PHE A 55 14.77 6.86 10.46
C PHE A 55 13.48 6.10 10.12
N TYR A 56 12.43 6.30 10.92
CA TYR A 56 11.14 5.64 10.74
C TYR A 56 10.41 6.16 9.50
N GLU A 57 10.39 7.47 9.25
CA GLU A 57 9.78 8.02 8.04
C GLU A 57 10.51 7.57 6.77
N LEU A 58 11.84 7.47 6.80
CA LEU A 58 12.60 6.93 5.67
C LEU A 58 12.28 5.44 5.45
N LYS A 59 12.15 4.65 6.53
CA LYS A 59 11.74 3.25 6.44
C LYS A 59 10.37 3.12 5.79
N ASP A 60 9.39 3.91 6.21
CA ASP A 60 8.04 3.88 5.66
C ASP A 60 8.01 4.35 4.20
N PHE A 61 8.77 5.39 3.87
CA PHE A 61 8.97 5.84 2.49
C PHE A 61 9.53 4.72 1.60
N LEU A 62 10.57 4.02 2.04
CA LEU A 62 11.16 2.93 1.25
C LEU A 62 10.20 1.77 1.08
N GLN A 63 9.43 1.43 2.12
CA GLN A 63 8.40 0.41 2.03
C GLN A 63 7.32 0.81 1.03
N SER A 64 6.84 2.06 1.08
CA SER A 64 5.87 2.62 0.14
C SER A 64 6.41 2.60 -1.29
N TYR A 65 7.67 3.00 -1.49
CA TYR A 65 8.33 2.95 -2.79
C TYR A 65 8.37 1.52 -3.34
N ILE A 66 8.79 0.53 -2.55
CA ILE A 66 8.81 -0.88 -2.96
C ILE A 66 7.39 -1.36 -3.33
N ASN A 67 6.39 -1.01 -2.52
CA ASN A 67 5.00 -1.38 -2.77
C ASN A 67 4.49 -0.79 -4.08
N GLN A 68 4.86 0.44 -4.44
CA GLN A 68 4.49 1.08 -5.71
C GLN A 68 5.17 0.44 -6.92
N GLN A 69 6.36 -0.13 -6.74
CA GLN A 69 7.06 -0.87 -7.79
C GLN A 69 6.50 -2.30 -7.98
N ASN A 70 5.67 -2.81 -7.07
CA ASN A 70 5.01 -4.09 -7.26
C ASN A 70 4.08 -3.99 -8.49
N PRO A 71 4.24 -4.85 -9.52
CA PRO A 71 3.41 -4.79 -10.73
C PRO A 71 1.92 -4.96 -10.45
N TYR A 72 1.55 -5.53 -9.30
CA TYR A 72 0.17 -5.71 -8.86
C TYR A 72 -0.32 -4.63 -7.88
N HIS A 73 0.46 -3.57 -7.63
CA HIS A 73 0.11 -2.48 -6.70
C HIS A 73 -1.31 -1.94 -6.93
N PHE A 74 -1.62 -1.57 -8.18
CA PHE A 74 -2.93 -1.07 -8.55
C PHE A 74 -4.03 -2.12 -8.41
N ASN A 75 -3.72 -3.39 -8.66
CA ASN A 75 -4.68 -4.48 -8.48
C ASN A 75 -5.03 -4.67 -7.00
N TYR A 76 -4.06 -4.57 -6.08
CA TYR A 76 -4.33 -4.63 -4.65
C TYR A 76 -5.19 -3.44 -4.19
N MET A 77 -4.83 -2.22 -4.59
CA MET A 77 -5.59 -1.03 -4.26
C MET A 77 -7.04 -1.14 -4.75
N MET A 78 -7.20 -1.60 -5.98
CA MET A 78 -8.51 -1.77 -6.60
C MET A 78 -9.33 -2.85 -5.90
N LEU A 79 -8.72 -4.02 -5.59
CA LEU A 79 -9.40 -5.09 -4.86
C LEU A 79 -9.83 -4.64 -3.46
N GLY A 80 -8.98 -3.88 -2.75
CA GLY A 80 -9.32 -3.32 -1.45
C GLY A 80 -10.46 -2.31 -1.53
N ARG A 81 -10.50 -1.48 -2.57
CA ARG A 81 -11.64 -0.59 -2.84
C ARG A 81 -12.92 -1.38 -3.09
N LEU A 82 -12.87 -2.44 -3.90
CA LEU A 82 -14.05 -3.26 -4.17
C LEU A 82 -14.58 -3.94 -2.89
N GLN A 83 -13.69 -4.40 -2.01
CA GLN A 83 -14.05 -4.93 -0.70
C GLN A 83 -14.77 -3.89 0.15
N GLN A 84 -14.25 -2.65 0.23
CA GLN A 84 -14.88 -1.57 0.99
C GLN A 84 -16.28 -1.23 0.47
N ASP A 85 -16.47 -1.24 -0.85
CA ASP A 85 -17.80 -1.04 -1.44
C ASP A 85 -18.77 -2.18 -1.04
N CYS A 86 -18.30 -3.43 -0.96
CA CYS A 86 -19.10 -4.56 -0.48
C CYS A 86 -19.46 -4.42 1.02
N ASP A 87 -18.50 -4.03 1.86
CA ASP A 87 -18.73 -3.76 3.28
C ASP A 87 -19.76 -2.64 3.48
N TYR A 88 -19.64 -1.58 2.68
CA TYR A 88 -20.59 -0.48 2.69
C TYR A 88 -21.98 -0.94 2.23
N PHE A 89 -22.08 -1.63 1.09
CA PHE A 89 -23.33 -2.16 0.55
C PHE A 89 -24.10 -3.03 1.56
N LEU A 90 -23.38 -3.92 2.27
CA LEU A 90 -23.95 -4.83 3.28
C LEU A 90 -24.23 -4.14 4.64
N GLY A 91 -23.58 -3.01 4.91
CA GLY A 91 -23.78 -2.21 6.12
C GLY A 91 -24.67 -1.00 5.87
N TYR A 92 -24.04 0.18 5.79
CA TYR A 92 -24.72 1.48 5.76
C TYR A 92 -25.19 1.93 4.37
N GLY A 93 -24.86 1.20 3.31
CA GLY A 93 -25.16 1.53 1.92
C GLY A 93 -26.56 1.15 1.46
N GLY A 94 -27.37 0.54 2.34
CA GLY A 94 -28.78 0.24 2.05
C GLY A 94 -28.97 -0.64 0.82
N ARG A 95 -27.98 -1.48 0.48
CA ARG A 95 -27.98 -2.34 -0.70
C ARG A 95 -28.22 -1.60 -2.03
N TYR A 96 -27.80 -0.34 -2.14
CA TYR A 96 -27.99 0.46 -3.34
C TYR A 96 -26.88 0.19 -4.37
N GLU A 97 -27.16 -0.72 -5.32
CA GLU A 97 -26.19 -1.16 -6.34
C GLU A 97 -25.49 -0.05 -7.13
N PRO A 98 -26.15 1.05 -7.53
CA PRO A 98 -25.48 2.11 -8.28
C PRO A 98 -24.34 2.83 -7.54
N GLN A 99 -24.17 2.59 -6.23
CA GLN A 99 -23.01 3.06 -5.46
C GLN A 99 -21.82 2.09 -5.46
N LEU A 100 -22.00 0.85 -5.91
CA LEU A 100 -20.89 -0.07 -6.13
C LEU A 100 -20.02 0.47 -7.27
N TRP A 101 -18.70 0.32 -7.16
CA TRP A 101 -17.78 0.74 -8.23
C TRP A 101 -18.12 0.12 -9.60
N ALA A 102 -18.54 -1.15 -9.61
CA ALA A 102 -18.93 -1.84 -10.84
C ALA A 102 -20.41 -1.63 -11.24
N GLY A 103 -21.17 -0.85 -10.47
CA GLY A 103 -22.57 -0.49 -10.74
C GLY A 103 -23.60 -1.61 -10.60
N SER A 104 -23.19 -2.83 -10.23
CA SER A 104 -24.06 -3.97 -9.93
C SER A 104 -23.38 -4.98 -9.02
N VAL A 105 -24.16 -5.79 -8.29
CA VAL A 105 -23.59 -6.87 -7.45
C VAL A 105 -22.81 -7.86 -8.32
N GLU A 106 -23.36 -8.28 -9.47
CA GLU A 106 -22.70 -9.22 -10.38
C GLU A 106 -21.37 -8.66 -10.90
N GLY A 107 -21.37 -7.40 -11.35
CA GLY A 107 -20.16 -6.74 -11.85
C GLY A 107 -19.10 -6.61 -10.75
N GLN A 108 -19.52 -6.25 -9.53
CA GLN A 108 -18.62 -6.05 -8.40
C GLN A 108 -17.89 -7.35 -8.06
N ILE A 109 -18.65 -8.43 -7.86
CA ILE A 109 -18.10 -9.74 -7.51
C ILE A 109 -17.26 -10.31 -8.65
N ALA A 110 -17.67 -10.14 -9.91
CA ALA A 110 -16.90 -10.60 -11.06
C ALA A 110 -15.52 -9.92 -11.11
N GLU A 111 -15.45 -8.61 -10.90
CA GLU A 111 -14.18 -7.89 -10.90
C GLU A 111 -13.31 -8.26 -9.68
N MET A 112 -13.91 -8.45 -8.50
CA MET A 112 -13.18 -8.96 -7.32
C MET A 112 -12.53 -10.32 -7.59
N LYS A 113 -13.29 -11.27 -8.14
CA LYS A 113 -12.79 -12.61 -8.47
C LYS A 113 -11.67 -12.56 -9.51
N LYS A 114 -11.86 -11.77 -10.57
CA LYS A 114 -10.87 -11.57 -11.63
C LYS A 114 -9.57 -10.98 -11.08
N LEU A 115 -9.65 -9.93 -10.27
CA LEU A 115 -8.46 -9.33 -9.64
C LEU A 115 -7.78 -10.31 -8.70
N TRP A 116 -8.54 -10.97 -7.82
CA TRP A 116 -7.98 -11.95 -6.89
C TRP A 116 -7.27 -13.09 -7.61
N GLN A 117 -7.83 -13.58 -8.73
CA GLN A 117 -7.20 -14.61 -9.56
C GLN A 117 -5.96 -14.12 -10.31
N SER A 118 -5.85 -12.81 -10.60
CA SER A 118 -4.71 -12.23 -11.32
C SER A 118 -3.40 -12.26 -10.53
N PHE A 119 -3.45 -12.32 -9.20
CA PHE A 119 -2.26 -12.40 -8.38
C PHE A 119 -1.63 -13.80 -8.45
N PRO A 120 -0.29 -13.91 -8.50
CA PRO A 120 0.42 -15.15 -8.23
C PRO A 120 0.04 -15.76 -6.88
N GLU A 121 0.24 -17.06 -6.71
CA GLU A 121 -0.14 -17.77 -5.48
C GLU A 121 0.56 -17.21 -4.24
N GLN A 122 1.85 -16.89 -4.35
CA GLN A 122 2.63 -16.29 -3.26
C GLN A 122 2.32 -14.81 -3.00
N GLU A 123 1.53 -14.18 -3.87
CA GLU A 123 1.11 -12.78 -3.79
C GLU A 123 -0.41 -12.68 -3.52
N LYS A 124 -1.09 -13.76 -3.16
CA LYS A 124 -2.50 -13.66 -2.75
C LYS A 124 -2.62 -12.76 -1.51
N PRO A 125 -3.58 -11.83 -1.48
CA PRO A 125 -3.73 -10.95 -0.32
C PRO A 125 -4.16 -11.75 0.91
N GLU A 126 -3.45 -11.57 2.03
CA GLU A 126 -3.81 -12.20 3.32
C GLU A 126 -5.09 -11.61 3.93
N TRP A 127 -5.45 -10.38 3.56
CA TRP A 127 -6.59 -9.64 4.09
C TRP A 127 -7.92 -9.93 3.38
N LEU A 128 -7.91 -10.69 2.27
CA LEU A 128 -9.12 -11.10 1.56
C LEU A 128 -8.94 -12.47 0.88
N THR A 129 -9.53 -13.51 1.46
CA THR A 129 -9.50 -14.87 0.91
C THR A 129 -10.55 -15.06 -0.19
N TRP A 130 -10.38 -16.11 -0.98
CA TRP A 130 -11.36 -16.51 -1.99
C TRP A 130 -12.73 -16.81 -1.37
N GLU A 131 -12.76 -17.49 -0.22
CA GLU A 131 -13.98 -17.82 0.51
C GLU A 131 -14.71 -16.56 1.00
N GLN A 132 -13.97 -15.52 1.41
CA GLN A 132 -14.57 -14.24 1.77
C GLN A 132 -15.22 -13.56 0.57
N ILE A 133 -14.62 -13.63 -0.62
CA ILE A 133 -15.24 -13.13 -1.86
C ILE A 133 -16.53 -13.89 -2.18
N LEU A 134 -16.56 -15.21 -1.98
CA LEU A 134 -17.77 -16.02 -2.17
C LEU A 134 -18.84 -15.72 -1.11
N ASP A 135 -18.44 -15.40 0.12
CA ASP A 135 -19.36 -14.98 1.17
C ASP A 135 -19.98 -13.61 0.87
N TYR A 136 -19.18 -12.64 0.38
CA TYR A 136 -19.72 -11.38 -0.15
C TYR A 136 -20.74 -11.63 -1.26
N GLU A 137 -20.41 -12.49 -2.23
CA GLU A 137 -21.34 -12.82 -3.33
C GLU A 137 -22.67 -13.35 -2.80
N LYS A 138 -22.63 -14.31 -1.88
CA LYS A 138 -23.83 -14.90 -1.29
C LYS A 138 -24.64 -13.86 -0.54
N LYS A 139 -24.00 -13.07 0.33
CA LYS A 139 -24.68 -12.05 1.14
C LYS A 139 -25.28 -10.96 0.27
N MET A 140 -24.54 -10.44 -0.70
CA MET A 140 -25.01 -9.34 -1.55
C MET A 140 -26.16 -9.76 -2.45
N LYS A 141 -26.19 -11.00 -2.96
CA LYS A 141 -27.28 -11.53 -3.79
C LYS A 141 -28.54 -11.92 -3.02
N ASN A 142 -28.43 -12.18 -1.72
CA ASN A 142 -29.57 -12.54 -0.89
C ASN A 142 -30.15 -11.29 -0.23
N ASP A 143 -31.46 -11.04 -0.40
CA ASP A 143 -32.19 -9.93 0.24
C ASP A 143 -32.71 -10.25 1.65
N GLU A 144 -32.36 -11.41 2.21
CA GLU A 144 -32.92 -11.86 3.48
C GLU A 144 -32.26 -11.16 4.69
N LEU A 145 -32.99 -10.20 5.26
CA LEU A 145 -32.98 -9.85 6.69
C LEU A 145 -34.03 -10.69 7.43
#